data_AF-A0A7N2LWJ5-F1
#
_entry.id   AF-A0A7N2LWJ5-F1
#
_cell.length_a   1.000
_cell.length_b   1.000
_cell.length_c   1.000
_cell.angle_alpha   90.00
_cell.angle_beta   90.00
_cell.angle_gamma   90.00
#
_symmetry.space_group_name_H-M   'P 1'
#
loop_
_entity.id
_entity.type
_entity.pdbx_description
1 polymer ?
#
loop_
_entity_poly.entity_id
_entity_poly.type
_entity_poly.pdbx_seq_one_letter_code
_entity_poly.pdbx_strand_id
1 'polypeptide(L)'
;MTKITYERDGSLPVSFIKKYLVQKLHLASEAEVEILLRGQPVISTLQLHNLVDLWLQAAPSSEGINTSVGSSAKNFVMVLSYCRKAQLK
;
A
#
# COMPACT_ATOMS: atom_id res chain seq x y z
N MET A 1 -21.44 -3.41 22.89
CA MET A 1 -21.22 -4.57 21.99
C MET A 1 -20.78 -4.02 20.64
N THR A 2 -19.50 -3.63 20.53
CA THR A 2 -18.97 -2.97 19.33
C THR A 2 -18.74 -4.03 18.25
N LYS A 3 -19.62 -4.03 17.25
CA LYS A 3 -19.52 -4.86 16.06
C LYS A 3 -18.31 -4.36 15.27
N ILE A 4 -17.18 -5.05 15.36
CA ILE A 4 -16.02 -4.77 14.51
C ILE A 4 -16.38 -5.35 13.13
N THR A 5 -17.08 -4.57 12.32
CA THR A 5 -17.28 -4.87 10.91
C THR A 5 -15.92 -4.69 10.25
N TYR A 6 -15.32 -5.78 9.76
CA TYR A 6 -14.15 -5.72 8.88
C TYR A 6 -14.62 -5.22 7.51
N GLU A 7 -15.01 -3.95 7.42
CA GLU A 7 -15.16 -3.32 6.11
C GLU A 7 -13.80 -3.43 5.43
N ARG A 8 -13.78 -4.11 4.28
CA ARG A 8 -12.64 -4.12 3.36
C ARG A 8 -12.56 -2.74 2.73
N ASP A 9 -12.32 -1.75 3.57
CA ASP A 9 -12.62 -0.39 3.23
C ASP A 9 -11.42 0.14 2.46
N GLY A 10 -11.57 0.25 1.14
CA GLY A 10 -10.60 0.97 0.32
C GLY A 10 -10.41 2.41 0.80
N SER A 11 -11.31 2.91 1.65
CA SER A 11 -11.21 4.18 2.38
C SER A 11 -10.04 4.24 3.39
N LEU A 12 -9.49 3.09 3.79
CA LEU A 12 -8.42 3.04 4.77
C LEU A 12 -7.19 3.82 4.25
N PRO A 13 -6.57 4.66 5.09
CA PRO A 13 -5.35 5.35 4.73
C PRO A 13 -4.13 4.43 4.76
N VAL A 14 -3.10 4.80 3.99
CA VAL A 14 -1.78 4.13 3.94
C VAL A 14 -1.11 4.02 5.31
N SER A 15 -1.45 4.91 6.25
CA SER A 15 -1.01 4.81 7.65
C SER A 15 -1.37 3.47 8.29
N PHE A 16 -2.43 2.77 7.88
CA PHE A 16 -2.73 1.43 8.38
C PHE A 16 -1.65 0.41 8.03
N ILE A 17 -1.06 0.50 6.84
CA ILE A 17 0.08 -0.34 6.45
C ILE A 17 1.30 0.02 7.29
N LYS A 18 1.55 1.32 7.55
CA LYS A 18 2.65 1.75 8.42
C LYS A 18 2.49 1.21 9.83
N LYS A 19 1.29 1.30 10.42
CA LYS A 19 0.96 0.72 11.74
C LYS A 19 1.28 -0.77 11.80
N TYR A 20 0.85 -1.52 10.78
CA TYR A 20 1.14 -2.93 10.68
C TYR A 20 2.65 -3.21 10.64
N LEU A 21 3.41 -2.44 9.84
CA LEU A 21 4.86 -2.59 9.75
C LEU A 21 5.58 -2.24 11.05
N VAL A 22 5.15 -1.18 11.74
CA VAL A 22 5.68 -0.80 13.06
C VAL A 22 5.50 -1.93 14.06
N GLN A 23 4.30 -2.51 14.13
CA GLN A 23 4.01 -3.63 15.03
C GLN A 23 4.81 -4.88 14.64
N LYS A 24 4.84 -5.23 13.35
CA LYS A 24 5.53 -6.43 12.86
C LYS A 24 7.05 -6.36 13.03
N LEU A 25 7.62 -5.18 12.84
CA LEU A 25 9.07 -4.94 12.89
C LEU A 25 9.52 -4.39 14.25
N HIS A 26 8.61 -4.26 15.22
CA HIS A 26 8.87 -3.74 16.57
C HIS A 26 9.55 -2.35 16.56
N LEU A 27 9.06 -1.44 15.70
CA LEU A 27 9.55 -0.06 15.62
C LEU A 27 8.89 0.82 16.68
N ALA A 28 9.50 1.95 17.01
CA ALA A 28 8.96 2.84 18.04
C ALA A 28 7.87 3.77 17.49
N SER A 29 7.93 4.13 16.19
CA SER A 29 6.98 5.06 15.58
C SER A 29 6.71 4.79 14.10
N GLU A 30 5.49 5.12 13.65
CA GLU A 30 5.12 5.16 12.22
C GLU A 30 5.98 6.14 11.40
N ALA A 31 6.56 7.14 12.05
CA ALA A 31 7.46 8.11 11.42
C ALA A 31 8.77 7.47 10.91
N GLU A 32 9.15 6.31 11.46
CA GLU A 32 10.32 5.57 11.01
C GLU A 32 10.06 4.78 9.72
N VAL A 33 8.81 4.67 9.26
CA VAL A 33 8.45 3.85 8.10
C VAL A 33 8.07 4.74 6.91
N GLU A 34 8.75 4.51 5.79
CA GLU A 34 8.33 4.99 4.49
C GLU A 34 7.78 3.85 3.65
N ILE A 35 6.68 4.12 2.94
CA ILE A 35 6.10 3.20 1.96
C ILE A 35 6.33 3.83 0.61
N LEU A 36 6.79 3.00 -0.33
CA LEU A 36 7.08 3.38 -1.69
C LEU A 36 6.22 2.57 -2.66
N LEU A 37 5.57 3.26 -3.59
CA LEU A 37 4.95 2.67 -4.76
C LEU A 37 5.88 2.85 -5.95
N ARG A 38 6.41 1.75 -6.50
CA ARG A 38 7.38 1.77 -7.62
C ARG A 38 8.58 2.72 -7.39
N GLY A 39 9.08 2.78 -6.16
CA GLY A 39 10.21 3.64 -5.78
C GLY A 39 9.86 5.09 -5.47
N GLN A 40 8.58 5.49 -5.57
CA GLN A 40 8.12 6.82 -5.18
C GLN A 40 7.45 6.79 -3.80
N PRO A 41 7.78 7.73 -2.89
CA PRO A 41 7.21 7.76 -1.55
C PRO A 41 5.72 8.11 -1.56
N VAL A 42 4.96 7.45 -0.70
CA VAL A 42 3.49 7.63 -0.59
C VAL A 42 3.15 8.36 0.71
N ILE A 43 2.23 9.33 0.62
CA ILE A 43 1.72 10.06 1.79
C ILE A 43 0.84 9.17 2.66
N SER A 44 0.99 9.27 3.98
CA SER A 44 0.29 8.41 4.93
C SER A 44 -1.24 8.59 4.93
N THR A 45 -1.75 9.73 4.46
CA THR A 45 -3.18 10.06 4.40
C THR A 45 -3.85 9.56 3.12
N LEU A 46 -3.09 9.11 2.13
CA LEU A 46 -3.65 8.57 0.89
C LEU A 46 -4.46 7.32 1.20
N GLN A 47 -5.64 7.21 0.62
CA GLN A 47 -6.50 6.04 0.78
C GLN A 47 -6.02 4.88 -0.10
N LEU A 48 -6.22 3.65 0.35
CA LEU A 48 -5.74 2.46 -0.35
C LEU A 48 -6.37 2.31 -1.75
N HIS A 49 -7.62 2.70 -1.95
CA HIS A 49 -8.22 2.68 -3.29
C HIS A 49 -7.51 3.63 -4.25
N ASN A 50 -7.24 4.87 -3.81
CA ASN A 50 -6.47 5.84 -4.60
C ASN A 50 -5.05 5.33 -4.87
N LEU A 51 -4.44 4.61 -3.93
CA LEU A 51 -3.14 3.99 -4.13
C LEU A 51 -3.17 2.89 -5.20
N VAL A 52 -4.25 2.08 -5.24
CA VAL A 52 -4.48 1.07 -6.29
C VAL A 52 -4.69 1.75 -7.64
N ASP A 53 -5.48 2.82 -7.71
CA ASP A 53 -5.68 3.57 -8.96
C ASP A 53 -4.36 4.14 -9.51
N LEU A 54 -3.52 4.70 -8.64
CA LEU A 54 -2.17 5.16 -9.02
C LEU A 54 -1.28 4.01 -9.51
N TRP A 55 -1.36 2.84 -8.86
CA TRP A 55 -0.63 1.65 -9.30
C TRP A 55 -1.10 1.16 -10.68
N LEU A 56 -2.41 1.18 -10.94
CA LEU A 56 -2.98 0.82 -12.24
C LEU A 56 -2.55 1.81 -13.33
N GLN A 57 -2.63 3.12 -13.06
CA GLN A 57 -2.26 4.16 -14.04
C GLN A 57 -0.77 4.15 -14.40
N ALA A 58 0.10 3.91 -13.43
CA ALA A 58 1.54 3.89 -13.68
C ALA A 58 2.05 2.52 -14.21
N ALA A 59 1.15 1.56 -14.51
CA ALA A 59 1.54 0.29 -15.11
C ALA A 59 1.88 0.52 -16.60
N PRO A 60 3.02 -0.01 -17.10
CA PRO A 60 3.48 0.27 -18.46
C PRO A 60 2.62 -0.35 -19.59
N SER A 61 1.54 -1.07 -19.29
CA SER A 61 0.53 -1.42 -20.30
C SER A 61 -0.70 -0.54 -20.15
N SER A 62 -0.75 0.56 -20.91
CA SER A 62 -1.99 1.30 -21.13
C SER A 62 -2.94 0.59 -22.11
N GLU A 63 -2.60 -0.62 -22.56
CA GLU A 63 -3.59 -1.58 -23.01
C GLU A 63 -4.27 -2.12 -21.76
N GLY A 64 -5.53 -1.75 -21.55
CA GLY A 64 -6.32 -2.19 -20.39
C GLY A 64 -6.09 -3.67 -20.11
N ILE A 65 -5.97 -4.02 -18.82
CA ILE A 65 -5.61 -5.36 -18.32
C ILE A 65 -6.57 -6.41 -18.92
N ASN A 66 -6.27 -6.85 -20.15
CA ASN A 66 -7.02 -7.85 -20.90
C ASN A 66 -6.60 -9.19 -20.34
N THR A 67 -7.16 -9.51 -19.18
CA THR A 67 -6.85 -10.72 -18.46
C THR A 67 -7.84 -11.80 -18.85
N SER A 68 -7.31 -12.90 -19.38
CA SER A 68 -8.03 -14.15 -19.57
C SER A 68 -7.87 -15.04 -18.34
N VAL A 69 -8.85 -15.89 -18.05
CA VAL A 69 -8.78 -16.89 -16.98
C VAL A 69 -7.54 -17.77 -17.18
N GLY A 70 -6.66 -17.84 -16.16
CA GLY A 70 -5.38 -18.54 -16.24
C GLY A 70 -4.15 -17.64 -16.39
N SER A 71 -4.32 -16.32 -16.46
CA SER A 71 -3.22 -15.35 -16.44
C SER A 71 -2.61 -15.18 -15.04
N SER A 72 -1.32 -14.82 -15.00
CA SER A 72 -0.55 -14.77 -13.76
C SER A 72 -1.15 -13.79 -12.74
N ALA A 73 -1.27 -14.25 -11.48
CA ALA A 73 -1.66 -13.42 -10.34
C ALA A 73 -0.77 -12.18 -10.16
N LYS A 74 0.44 -12.18 -10.74
CA LYS A 74 1.37 -11.04 -10.75
C LYS A 74 0.74 -9.75 -11.28
N ASN A 75 -0.25 -9.85 -12.18
CA ASN A 75 -0.96 -8.69 -12.74
C ASN A 75 -2.10 -8.18 -11.85
N PHE A 76 -2.40 -8.86 -10.74
CA PHE A 76 -3.53 -8.55 -9.85
C PHE A 76 -3.08 -8.13 -8.44
N VAL A 77 -1.78 -8.19 -8.14
CA VAL A 77 -1.23 -7.86 -6.83
C VAL A 77 -0.43 -6.57 -6.92
N MET A 78 -0.91 -5.54 -6.22
CA MET A 78 -0.14 -4.31 -6.02
C MET A 78 1.07 -4.60 -5.13
N VAL A 79 2.26 -4.25 -5.62
CA VAL A 79 3.52 -4.41 -4.88
C VAL A 79 3.92 -3.07 -4.29
N LEU A 80 4.13 -3.05 -2.97
CA LEU A 80 4.65 -1.92 -2.22
C LEU A 80 6.02 -2.28 -1.62
N SER A 81 6.97 -1.36 -1.72
CA SER A 81 8.25 -1.44 -1.03
C SER A 81 8.20 -0.59 0.23
N TYR A 82 9.00 -0.94 1.24
CA TYR A 82 9.13 -0.12 2.45
C TYR A 82 10.60 0.04 2.82
N CYS A 83 10.92 1.16 3.46
CA CYS A 83 12.23 1.38 4.05
C CYS A 83 12.11 2.06 5.42
N ARG A 84 13.15 1.91 6.24
CA ARG A 84 13.24 2.60 7.52
C ARG A 84 13.91 3.94 7.31
N LYS A 85 13.23 5.03 7.67
CA LYS A 85 13.83 6.37 7.69
C LYS A 85 14.80 6.46 8.86
N ALA A 86 16.05 6.85 8.57
CA ALA A 86 16.97 7.24 9.62
C ALA A 86 16.44 8.51 10.27
N GLN A 87 16.17 8.45 11.57
CA GLN A 87 15.91 9.65 12.35
C GLN A 87 17.25 10.39 12.44
N LEU A 88 17.36 11.57 11.79
CA LEU A 88 18.44 12.50 12.09
C LEU A 88 18.30 12.85 13.58
N LYS A 89 19.28 12.44 14.38
CA LYS A 89 19.38 12.78 15.80
C LYS A 89 19.76 14.24 15.98
#